data_AF-A0A6J7ZE13-F1
#
_entry.id   AF-A0A6J7ZE13-F1
#
_cell.length_a   1.000
_cell.length_b   1.000
_cell.length_c   1.000
_cell.angle_alpha   90.00
_cell.angle_beta   90.00
_cell.angle_gamma   90.00
#
_symmetry.space_group_name_H-M   'P 1'
#
loop_
_entity.id
_entity.type
_entity.pdbx_description
1 polymer ?
#
loop_
_entity_poly.entity_id
_entity_poly.type
_entity_poly.pdbx_seq_one_letter_code
_entity_poly.pdbx_strand_id
1 'polypeptide(L)'
;MSFKMSKILAATTISAIIGGCLGLFSVTPVSQNVYESVPGVGINRQCGDSSLCNAQRSRELASGSDFAITSTVDNDATAQKRMTSGLIGAVLGGGLVFVIMMVSNHNKN
;
A
#
# COMPACT_ATOMS: atom_id res chain seq x y z
N MET A 1 4.53 0.96 -43.60
CA MET A 1 4.81 0.34 -42.28
C MET A 1 4.35 1.17 -41.07
N SER A 2 4.22 2.50 -41.15
CA SER A 2 3.91 3.39 -40.00
C SER A 2 2.55 3.13 -39.28
N PHE A 3 1.50 2.74 -40.02
CA PHE A 3 0.15 2.60 -39.44
C PHE A 3 -0.03 1.41 -38.48
N LYS A 4 0.75 0.33 -38.64
CA LYS A 4 0.72 -0.83 -37.72
C LYS A 4 1.43 -0.53 -36.40
N MET A 5 2.50 0.26 -36.44
CA MET A 5 3.31 0.60 -35.28
C MET A 5 2.56 1.54 -34.31
N SER A 6 1.75 2.46 -34.85
CA SER A 6 0.93 3.39 -34.05
C SER A 6 -0.16 2.68 -33.23
N LYS A 7 -0.79 1.62 -33.78
CA LYS A 7 -1.82 0.83 -33.08
C LYS A 7 -1.24 -0.02 -31.94
N ILE A 8 -0.04 -0.56 -32.13
CA ILE A 8 0.68 -1.31 -31.10
C ILE A 8 0.99 -0.39 -29.92
N LEU A 9 1.52 0.80 -30.22
CA LEU A 9 1.85 1.79 -29.20
C LEU A 9 0.62 2.17 -28.37
N ALA A 10 -0.52 2.46 -29.02
CA ALA A 10 -1.77 2.81 -28.37
C ALA A 10 -2.32 1.68 -27.47
N ALA A 11 -2.24 0.43 -27.91
CA ALA A 11 -2.69 -0.71 -27.12
C ALA A 11 -1.82 -0.91 -25.86
N THR A 12 -0.50 -0.77 -25.99
CA THR A 12 0.42 -0.85 -24.84
C THR A 12 0.18 0.25 -23.82
N THR A 13 -0.01 1.51 -24.24
CA THR A 13 -0.29 2.61 -23.30
C THR A 13 -1.61 2.40 -22.56
N ILE A 14 -2.68 2.00 -23.25
CA ILE A 14 -3.98 1.73 -22.60
C ILE A 14 -3.86 0.59 -21.58
N SER A 15 -3.18 -0.50 -21.93
CA SER A 15 -2.98 -1.63 -21.02
C SER A 15 -2.14 -1.27 -19.79
N ALA A 16 -1.13 -0.40 -19.95
CA ALA A 16 -0.33 0.09 -18.85
C ALA A 16 -1.14 0.99 -17.90
N ILE A 17 -2.02 1.84 -18.43
CA ILE A 17 -2.91 2.68 -17.61
C ILE A 17 -3.88 1.81 -16.81
N ILE A 18 -4.53 0.82 -17.45
CA ILE A 18 -5.46 -0.07 -16.76
C ILE A 18 -4.73 -0.90 -15.69
N GLY A 19 -3.59 -1.49 -16.02
CA GLY A 19 -2.77 -2.26 -15.08
C GLY A 19 -2.30 -1.41 -13.89
N GLY A 20 -1.89 -0.16 -14.14
CA GLY A 20 -1.50 0.79 -13.10
C GLY A 20 -2.65 1.18 -12.18
N CYS A 21 -3.82 1.49 -12.74
CA CYS A 21 -5.02 1.79 -11.96
C CYS A 21 -5.44 0.62 -11.08
N LEU A 22 -5.50 -0.60 -11.62
CA LEU A 22 -5.82 -1.80 -10.84
C LEU A 22 -4.80 -2.02 -9.71
N GLY A 23 -3.51 -1.82 -9.99
CA GLY A 23 -2.45 -1.91 -8.99
C GLY A 23 -2.57 -0.89 -7.85
N LEU A 24 -3.12 0.30 -8.12
CA LEU A 24 -3.36 1.34 -7.12
C LEU A 24 -4.53 0.99 -6.19
N PHE A 25 -5.63 0.47 -6.75
CA PHE A 25 -6.85 0.15 -5.98
C PHE A 25 -6.72 -1.10 -5.10
N SER A 26 -5.79 -2.01 -5.41
CA SER A 26 -5.58 -3.24 -4.64
C SER A 26 -4.72 -3.06 -3.37
N VAL A 27 -4.20 -1.87 -3.09
CA VAL A 27 -3.31 -1.65 -1.93
C VAL A 27 -4.10 -1.41 -0.65
N THR A 28 -3.90 -2.28 0.33
CA THR A 28 -4.39 -2.07 1.69
C THR A 28 -3.58 -0.97 2.40
N PRO A 29 -4.24 -0.09 3.17
CA PRO A 29 -3.56 0.97 3.91
C PRO A 29 -2.63 0.37 4.98
N VAL A 30 -1.49 1.02 5.19
CA VAL A 30 -0.56 0.67 6.27
C VAL A 30 -0.98 1.44 7.51
N SER A 31 -1.30 0.72 8.58
CA SER A 31 -1.50 1.31 9.90
C SER A 31 -0.19 1.31 10.69
N GLN A 32 0.09 2.41 11.36
CA GLN A 32 1.14 2.49 12.37
C GLN A 32 0.53 2.81 13.73
N ASN A 33 1.09 2.24 14.79
CA ASN A 33 0.71 2.57 16.15
C ASN A 33 1.55 3.76 16.60
N VAL A 34 0.90 4.91 16.79
CA VAL A 34 1.55 6.09 17.37
C VAL A 34 1.33 6.06 18.87
N TYR A 35 2.43 6.18 19.62
CA TYR A 35 2.42 6.31 21.07
C TYR A 35 2.49 7.79 21.40
N GLU A 36 1.38 8.36 21.85
CA GLU A 36 1.33 9.76 22.26
C GLU A 36 1.27 9.83 23.79
N SER A 37 2.12 10.67 24.40
CA SER A 37 2.13 10.84 25.84
C SER A 37 0.93 11.68 26.26
N VAL A 38 -0.09 11.06 26.84
CA VAL A 38 -1.31 11.73 27.28
C VAL A 38 -1.49 11.51 28.78
N PRO A 39 -1.29 12.54 29.62
CA PRO A 39 -1.35 12.39 31.07
C PRO A 39 -2.72 11.89 31.54
N GLY A 40 -2.72 10.90 32.43
CA GLY A 40 -3.92 10.31 33.05
C GLY A 40 -4.58 9.16 32.27
N VAL A 41 -4.08 8.81 31.08
CA VAL A 41 -4.69 7.75 30.25
C VAL A 41 -4.36 6.34 30.76
N GLY A 42 -3.15 6.09 31.24
CA GLY A 42 -2.76 4.78 31.78
C GLY A 42 -3.50 4.45 33.08
N ILE A 43 -3.76 5.46 33.92
CA ILE A 43 -4.49 5.31 35.19
C ILE A 43 -5.96 4.91 34.96
N ASN A 44 -6.60 5.51 33.95
CA ASN A 44 -8.00 5.26 33.58
C ASN A 44 -8.19 4.13 32.56
N ARG A 45 -7.11 3.46 32.13
CA ARG A 45 -7.20 2.37 31.17
C ARG A 45 -7.92 1.17 31.78
N GLN A 46 -9.14 0.91 31.31
CA GLN A 46 -9.93 -0.26 31.70
C GLN A 46 -9.37 -1.51 31.01
N CYS A 47 -8.33 -2.07 31.61
CA CYS A 47 -7.86 -3.40 31.28
C CYS A 47 -8.77 -4.41 31.98
N GLY A 48 -9.55 -5.19 31.23
CA GLY A 48 -10.20 -6.40 31.77
C GLY A 48 -9.15 -7.47 32.13
N ASP A 49 -9.46 -8.75 31.88
CA ASP A 49 -8.55 -9.86 32.19
C ASP A 49 -7.35 -10.00 31.22
N SER A 50 -7.10 -9.00 30.37
CA SER A 50 -5.96 -9.02 29.44
C SER A 50 -4.65 -8.76 30.19
N SER A 51 -3.85 -9.81 30.33
CA SER A 51 -2.53 -9.77 30.98
C SER A 51 -1.58 -8.74 30.33
N LEU A 52 -1.66 -8.57 29.01
CA LEU A 52 -0.88 -7.58 28.26
C LEU A 52 -1.28 -6.14 28.63
N CYS A 53 -2.58 -5.87 28.72
CA CYS A 53 -3.07 -4.55 29.10
C CYS A 53 -2.67 -4.21 30.54
N ASN A 54 -2.82 -5.16 31.46
CA ASN A 54 -2.41 -4.97 32.86
C ASN A 54 -0.89 -4.76 32.99
N ALA A 55 -0.06 -5.51 32.26
CA ALA A 55 1.38 -5.31 32.24
C ALA A 55 1.77 -3.93 31.70
N GLN A 56 1.06 -3.45 30.68
CA GLN A 56 1.31 -2.12 30.10
C GLN A 56 0.88 -1.01 31.07
N ARG A 57 -0.29 -1.13 31.70
CA ARG A 57 -0.76 -0.21 32.75
C ARG A 57 0.23 -0.14 33.91
N SER A 58 0.77 -1.27 34.38
CA SER A 58 1.78 -1.27 35.43
C SER A 58 3.08 -0.57 35.02
N ARG A 59 3.49 -0.69 33.75
CA ARG A 59 4.65 0.04 33.22
C ARG A 59 4.40 1.54 33.11
N GLU A 60 3.22 1.95 32.65
CA GLU A 60 2.79 3.36 32.55
C GLU A 60 2.73 4.02 33.95
N LEU A 61 2.19 3.30 34.95
CA LEU A 61 2.18 3.74 36.34
C LEU A 61 3.60 3.84 36.94
N ALA A 62 4.49 2.90 36.64
CA ALA A 62 5.85 2.89 37.17
C ALA A 62 6.77 3.93 36.50
N SER A 63 6.57 4.21 35.21
CA SER A 63 7.34 5.22 34.47
C SER A 63 6.82 6.65 34.68
N GLY A 64 5.63 6.81 35.27
CA GLY A 64 4.94 8.10 35.38
C GLY A 64 4.59 8.72 34.01
N SER A 65 4.69 7.94 32.94
CA SER A 65 4.46 8.37 31.57
C SER A 65 3.28 7.58 31.02
N ASP A 66 2.13 8.23 30.93
CA ASP A 66 0.92 7.66 30.36
C ASP A 66 0.94 7.78 28.83
N PHE A 67 0.67 6.69 28.11
CA PHE A 67 0.64 6.70 26.65
C PHE A 67 -0.74 6.31 26.14
N ALA A 68 -1.26 7.04 25.16
CA ALA A 68 -2.36 6.59 24.31
C ALA A 68 -1.77 5.88 23.09
N ILE A 69 -2.25 4.67 22.80
CA ILE A 69 -1.96 4.00 21.53
C ILE A 69 -3.09 4.35 20.58
N THR A 70 -2.79 5.17 19.58
CA THR A 70 -3.71 5.46 18.49
C THR A 70 -3.20 4.77 17.24
N SER A 71 -4.01 3.89 16.64
CA SER A 71 -3.72 3.36 15.31
C SER A 71 -4.06 4.45 14.29
N THR A 72 -3.04 5.10 13.74
CA THR A 72 -3.24 6.05 12.65
C THR A 72 -2.87 5.39 11.32
N VAL A 73 -3.61 5.71 10.28
CA VAL A 73 -3.21 5.32 8.93
C VAL A 73 -2.00 6.16 8.57
N ASP A 74 -0.88 5.51 8.30
CA ASP A 74 0.29 6.18 7.79
C ASP A 74 0.07 6.46 6.30
N ASN A 75 -0.29 7.72 6.03
CA ASN A 75 -0.57 8.20 4.68
C ASN A 75 0.68 8.15 3.80
N ASP A 76 1.87 8.37 4.34
CA ASP A 76 3.11 8.42 3.57
C ASP A 76 3.54 6.99 3.16
N ALA A 77 3.54 6.06 4.11
CA ALA A 77 3.83 4.65 3.81
C ALA A 77 2.77 4.03 2.89
N THR A 78 1.50 4.42 3.06
CA THR A 78 0.41 3.98 2.17
C THR A 78 0.55 4.58 0.77
N ALA A 79 0.90 5.87 0.65
CA ALA A 79 1.14 6.52 -0.63
C ALA A 79 2.33 5.90 -1.36
N GLN A 80 3.42 5.61 -0.66
CA GLN A 80 4.60 4.96 -1.24
C GLN A 80 4.28 3.55 -1.74
N LYS A 81 3.53 2.75 -0.97
CA LYS A 81 3.06 1.44 -1.42
C LYS A 81 2.16 1.55 -2.65
N ARG A 82 1.24 2.51 -2.69
CA ARG A 82 0.37 2.76 -3.85
C ARG A 82 1.18 3.14 -5.08
N MET A 83 2.14 4.05 -4.96
CA MET A 83 3.01 4.40 -6.10
C MET A 83 3.77 3.19 -6.63
N THR A 84 4.33 2.38 -5.73
CA THR A 84 5.13 1.20 -6.11
C THR A 84 4.27 0.14 -6.77
N SER A 85 3.09 -0.18 -6.23
CA SER A 85 2.17 -1.16 -6.81
C SER A 85 1.59 -0.69 -8.14
N GLY A 86 1.28 0.60 -8.27
CA GLY A 86 0.82 1.21 -9.51
C GLY A 86 1.88 1.13 -10.62
N LEU A 87 3.14 1.42 -10.30
CA LEU A 87 4.26 1.26 -11.23
C LEU A 87 4.43 -0.20 -11.69
N ILE A 88 4.40 -1.15 -10.75
CA ILE A 88 4.50 -2.59 -11.06
C ILE A 88 3.34 -3.01 -11.96
N GLY A 89 2.12 -2.60 -11.64
CA GLY A 89 0.93 -2.90 -12.45
C GLY A 89 1.02 -2.32 -13.86
N ALA A 90 1.53 -1.10 -14.01
CA ALA A 90 1.70 -0.46 -15.31
C ALA A 90 2.76 -1.15 -16.17
N VAL A 91 3.90 -1.53 -15.57
CA VAL A 91 4.99 -2.24 -16.27
C VAL A 91 4.55 -3.63 -16.71
N LEU A 92 3.87 -4.39 -15.84
CA LEU A 92 3.38 -5.73 -16.19
C LEU A 92 2.29 -5.67 -17.25
N GLY A 93 1.32 -4.74 -17.13
CA GLY A 93 0.26 -4.56 -18.12
C GLY A 93 0.79 -4.20 -19.50
N GLY A 94 1.64 -3.18 -19.58
CA GLY A 94 2.23 -2.73 -20.86
C GLY A 94 3.23 -3.73 -21.45
N GLY A 95 4.08 -4.32 -20.62
CA GLY A 95 5.11 -5.27 -21.05
C GLY A 95 4.53 -6.56 -21.63
N LEU A 96 3.49 -7.11 -21.00
CA LEU A 96 2.88 -8.37 -21.44
C LEU A 96 2.14 -8.20 -22.79
N VAL A 97 1.46 -7.06 -22.98
CA VAL A 97 0.82 -6.74 -24.28
C VAL A 97 1.85 -6.52 -25.39
N PHE A 98 2.97 -5.86 -25.08
CA PHE A 98 4.05 -5.65 -26.04
C PHE A 98 4.65 -6.98 -26.53
N VAL A 99 4.93 -7.91 -25.60
CA VAL A 99 5.47 -9.24 -25.92
C VAL A 99 4.50 -10.05 -26.79
N ILE A 100 3.21 -10.09 -26.44
CA ILE A 100 2.19 -10.81 -27.23
C ILE A 100 2.11 -10.25 -28.66
N MET A 101 2.16 -8.93 -28.81
CA MET A 101 2.13 -8.28 -30.13
C MET A 101 3.39 -8.57 -30.94
N MET A 102 4.59 -8.57 -30.33
CA MET A 102 5.82 -8.96 -31.01
C MET A 102 5.79 -10.41 -31.50
N VAL A 103 5.38 -11.36 -30.65
CA VAL A 103 5.29 -12.78 -31.00
C VAL A 103 4.24 -13.01 -32.10
N SER A 104 3.07 -12.37 -31.99
CA SER A 104 2.04 -12.46 -33.04
C SER A 104 2.46 -11.84 -34.38
N ASN A 105 3.34 -10.84 -34.36
CA ASN A 105 3.86 -10.25 -35.59
C ASN A 105 4.94 -11.14 -36.23
N HIS A 106 5.76 -11.82 -35.42
CA HIS A 106 6.77 -12.76 -35.89
C HIS A 106 6.16 -14.04 -36.48
N ASN A 107 5.02 -14.49 -35.96
CA ASN A 107 4.34 -15.70 -36.46
C ASN A 107 3.48 -15.47 -37.73
N LYS A 108 3.30 -14.21 -38.15
CA LYS A 108 2.53 -13.82 -39.34
C LYS A 108 3.41 -13.50 -40.56
N ASN A 109 4.73 -13.54 -40.38
CA ASN A 109 5.74 -13.35 -41.42
C ASN A 109 6.39 -14.71 -41.72
#